data_AF-A0A7S0V5Y3-F1
#
_entry.id   AF-A0A7S0V5Y3-F1
#
_cell.length_a   1.000
_cell.length_b   1.000
_cell.length_c   1.000
_cell.angle_alpha   90.00
_cell.angle_beta   90.00
_cell.angle_gamma   90.00
#
_symmetry.space_group_name_H-M   'P 1'
#
loop_
_entity.id
_entity.type
_entity.pdbx_description
1 polymer ?
#
loop_
_entity_poly.entity_id
_entity_poly.type
_entity_poly.pdbx_seq_one_letter_code
_entity_poly.pdbx_strand_id
1 'polypeptide(L)'
;LSYTGDEIKAVEGVFSGTVTFLASSMENGTPFAVALQDAYDKGFTEPDPRNDLNGMDVARKLVILARELGMECSVEDVEVESLLGDELASWEPSDRKDLVKELVAKVGEGA
;
A
#
# COMPACT_ATOMS: atom_id res chain seq x y z
N LEU A 1 -24.48 -12.44 -5.11
CA LEU A 1 -24.21 -11.73 -6.37
C LEU A 1 -24.63 -12.58 -7.57
N SER A 2 -24.22 -13.85 -7.67
CA SER A 2 -24.73 -14.80 -8.69
C SER A 2 -26.26 -15.06 -8.65
N TYR A 3 -26.91 -14.80 -7.51
CA TYR A 3 -28.35 -15.02 -7.32
C TYR A 3 -29.26 -13.87 -7.78
N THR A 4 -28.74 -12.69 -8.11
CA THR A 4 -29.57 -11.53 -8.50
C THR A 4 -29.71 -11.36 -10.01
N GLY A 5 -28.89 -12.07 -10.81
CA GLY A 5 -28.87 -11.95 -12.26
C GLY A 5 -28.08 -10.74 -12.78
N ASP A 6 -27.50 -9.94 -11.88
CA ASP A 6 -26.68 -8.78 -12.24
C ASP A 6 -25.31 -9.21 -12.76
N GLU A 7 -24.83 -8.49 -13.77
CA GLU A 7 -23.48 -8.67 -14.32
C GLU A 7 -22.54 -7.61 -13.75
N ILE A 8 -21.50 -8.03 -13.03
CA ILE A 8 -20.50 -7.14 -12.46
C ILE A 8 -19.54 -6.70 -13.57
N LYS A 9 -19.48 -5.39 -13.83
CA LYS A 9 -18.63 -4.81 -14.88
C LYS A 9 -17.25 -4.39 -14.39
N ALA A 10 -17.17 -3.89 -13.15
CA ALA A 10 -15.94 -3.44 -12.52
C ALA A 10 -16.07 -3.47 -10.99
N VAL A 11 -14.94 -3.62 -10.32
CA VAL A 11 -14.81 -3.44 -8.86
C VAL A 11 -13.63 -2.50 -8.63
N GLU A 12 -13.91 -1.38 -7.97
CA GLU A 12 -12.91 -0.36 -7.63
C GLU A 12 -13.09 -0.01 -6.15
N GLY A 13 -11.99 0.31 -5.48
CA GLY A 13 -12.04 0.66 -4.06
C GLY A 13 -10.67 0.82 -3.42
N VAL A 14 -10.68 1.32 -2.19
CA VAL A 14 -9.48 1.44 -1.36
C VAL A 14 -9.46 0.28 -0.36
N PHE A 15 -8.41 -0.55 -0.44
CA PHE A 15 -8.32 -1.80 0.32
C PHE A 15 -7.26 -1.78 1.43
N SER A 16 -6.62 -0.63 1.68
CA SER A 16 -5.61 -0.44 2.73
C SER A 16 -5.92 0.79 3.58
N GLY A 17 -6.07 0.61 4.90
CA GLY A 17 -6.31 1.71 5.83
C GLY A 17 -5.10 2.64 5.96
N THR A 18 -3.89 2.07 5.91
CA THR A 18 -2.63 2.81 5.98
C THR A 18 -2.47 3.73 4.78
N VAL A 19 -2.74 3.22 3.57
CA VAL A 19 -2.70 4.04 2.34
C VAL A 19 -3.75 5.14 2.37
N THR A 20 -4.98 4.84 2.81
CA THR A 20 -6.02 5.86 3.01
C THR A 20 -5.54 6.97 3.93
N PHE A 21 -4.96 6.63 5.07
CA PHE A 21 -4.48 7.60 6.05
C PHE A 21 -3.38 8.51 5.47
N LEU A 22 -2.43 7.93 4.75
CA LEU A 22 -1.34 8.68 4.10
C LEU A 22 -1.88 9.61 3.01
N ALA A 23 -2.73 9.10 2.12
CA ALA A 23 -3.35 9.90 1.06
C ALA A 23 -4.15 11.08 1.63
N SER A 24 -5.01 10.85 2.64
CA SER A 24 -5.76 11.92 3.30
C SER A 24 -4.85 12.93 4.00
N SER A 25 -3.72 12.50 4.58
CA SER A 25 -2.76 13.40 5.21
C SER A 25 -2.07 14.30 4.17
N MET A 26 -1.70 13.74 3.02
CA MET A 26 -1.09 14.46 1.90
C MET A 26 -2.04 15.44 1.23
N GLU A 27 -3.32 15.07 1.06
CA GLU A 27 -4.36 15.98 0.56
C GLU A 27 -4.53 17.21 1.46
N ASN A 28 -4.28 17.06 2.77
CA ASN A 28 -4.27 18.16 3.73
C ASN A 28 -2.95 18.95 3.76
N GLY A 29 -2.02 18.68 2.84
CA GLY A 29 -0.74 19.38 2.70
C GLY A 29 0.40 18.84 3.57
N THR A 30 0.20 17.69 4.23
CA THR A 30 1.28 17.05 5.02
C THR A 30 2.28 16.38 4.06
N PRO A 31 3.59 16.66 4.15
CA PRO A 31 4.59 15.94 3.37
C PRO A 31 4.54 14.44 3.63
N PHE A 32 4.76 13.62 2.61
CA PHE A 32 4.68 12.15 2.72
C PHE A 32 5.55 11.58 3.86
N ALA A 33 6.79 12.05 3.98
CA ALA A 33 7.70 11.63 5.06
C ALA A 33 7.11 11.89 6.46
N VAL A 34 6.45 13.03 6.65
CA VAL A 34 5.81 13.40 7.92
C VAL A 34 4.56 12.55 8.17
N ALA A 35 3.75 12.34 7.13
CA ALA A 35 2.57 11.49 7.21
C ALA A 35 2.94 10.02 7.52
N LEU A 36 4.04 9.52 6.94
CA LEU A 36 4.56 8.18 7.19
C LEU A 36 5.02 8.01 8.64
N GLN A 37 5.77 8.99 9.17
CA GLN A 37 6.19 8.97 10.57
C GLN A 37 4.98 8.99 11.51
N ASP A 38 3.99 9.85 11.25
CA ASP A 38 2.78 9.94 12.07
C ASP A 38 1.92 8.66 11.98
N ALA A 39 1.85 8.03 10.80
CA ALA A 39 1.18 6.75 10.63
C ALA A 39 1.84 5.63 11.46
N TYR A 40 3.18 5.59 11.47
CA TYR A 40 3.94 4.64 12.29
C TYR A 40 3.73 4.90 13.79
N ASP A 41 3.84 6.15 14.23
CA ASP A 41 3.69 6.52 15.65
C ASP A 41 2.29 6.22 16.19
N LYS A 42 1.27 6.28 15.33
CA LYS A 42 -0.13 5.91 15.64
C LYS A 42 -0.42 4.42 15.53
N GLY A 43 0.54 3.62 15.07
CA GLY A 43 0.39 2.17 14.88
C GLY A 43 -0.51 1.79 13.69
N PHE A 44 -0.62 2.66 12.68
CA PHE A 44 -1.34 2.35 11.44
C PHE A 44 -0.51 1.52 10.45
N THR A 45 0.81 1.50 10.60
CA THR A 45 1.69 0.66 9.77
C THR A 45 2.07 -0.61 10.52
N GLU A 46 2.51 -1.62 9.78
CA GLU A 46 3.32 -2.70 10.31
C GLU A 46 4.68 -2.19 10.86
N PRO A 47 5.41 -3.00 11.65
CA PRO A 47 6.76 -2.64 12.12
C PRO A 47 7.75 -2.32 10.99
N ASP A 48 7.51 -2.88 9.80
CA ASP A 48 8.18 -2.52 8.56
C ASP A 48 7.14 -1.88 7.62
N PRO A 49 7.06 -0.54 7.53
CA PRO A 49 6.05 0.14 6.72
C PRO A 49 6.11 -0.21 5.23
N ARG A 50 7.22 -0.78 4.73
CA ARG A 50 7.34 -1.23 3.34
C ARG A 50 6.30 -2.32 3.00
N ASN A 51 5.85 -3.08 4.00
CA ASN A 51 4.83 -4.12 3.80
C ASN A 51 3.46 -3.56 3.43
N ASP A 52 3.08 -2.41 3.99
CA ASP A 52 1.82 -1.73 3.68
C ASP A 52 1.88 -0.96 2.35
N LEU A 53 3.08 -0.49 1.98
CA LEU A 53 3.30 0.47 0.89
C LEU A 53 3.79 -0.17 -0.42
N ASN A 54 4.14 -1.45 -0.40
CA ASN A 54 4.50 -2.21 -1.60
C ASN A 54 3.30 -2.61 -2.48
N GLY A 55 2.06 -2.42 -2.01
CA GLY A 55 0.84 -2.73 -2.76
C GLY A 55 0.44 -4.22 -2.82
N MET A 56 1.26 -5.13 -2.30
CA MET A 56 1.03 -6.58 -2.40
C MET A 56 -0.17 -7.07 -1.58
N ASP A 57 -0.44 -6.44 -0.43
CA ASP A 57 -1.64 -6.74 0.35
C ASP A 57 -2.92 -6.38 -0.42
N VAL A 58 -2.92 -5.23 -1.10
CA VAL A 58 -4.03 -4.81 -1.98
C VAL A 58 -4.18 -5.76 -3.17
N ALA A 59 -3.07 -6.12 -3.83
CA ALA A 59 -3.08 -7.07 -4.94
C ALA A 59 -3.69 -8.43 -4.55
N ARG A 60 -3.31 -8.96 -3.38
CA ARG A 60 -3.89 -10.22 -2.85
C ARG A 60 -5.39 -10.11 -2.62
N LYS A 61 -5.86 -8.98 -2.07
CA LYS A 61 -7.30 -8.72 -1.87
C LYS A 61 -8.05 -8.65 -3.21
N LEU A 62 -7.47 -8.01 -4.22
CA LEU A 62 -8.06 -7.94 -5.57
C LEU A 62 -8.15 -9.30 -6.24
N VAL A 63 -7.11 -10.14 -6.15
CA VAL A 63 -7.15 -11.51 -6.70
C VAL A 63 -8.24 -12.35 -6.03
N ILE A 64 -8.41 -12.23 -4.71
CA ILE A 64 -9.51 -12.92 -4.00
C ILE A 64 -10.85 -12.46 -4.57
N LEU A 65 -11.08 -11.15 -4.70
CA LEU A 65 -12.31 -10.62 -5.27
C LEU A 65 -12.55 -11.07 -6.71
N ALA A 66 -11.52 -11.03 -7.57
CA ALA A 66 -11.61 -11.48 -8.95
C ALA A 66 -11.98 -12.97 -9.06
N ARG A 67 -11.40 -13.82 -8.20
CA ARG A 67 -11.74 -15.25 -8.12
C ARG A 67 -13.17 -15.49 -7.66
N GLU A 68 -13.67 -14.71 -6.70
CA GLU A 68 -15.09 -14.76 -6.28
C GLU A 68 -16.05 -14.34 -7.41
N LEU A 69 -15.56 -13.58 -8.40
CA LEU A 69 -16.29 -13.23 -9.61
C LEU A 69 -16.13 -14.26 -10.75
N GLY A 70 -15.43 -15.37 -10.49
CA GLY A 70 -15.21 -16.43 -11.47
C GLY A 70 -14.02 -16.22 -12.41
N MET A 71 -13.15 -15.25 -12.13
CA MET A 71 -11.92 -15.03 -12.90
C MET A 71 -10.81 -15.97 -12.41
N GLU A 72 -10.18 -16.69 -13.35
CA GLU A 72 -8.97 -17.46 -13.07
C GLU A 72 -7.76 -16.54 -13.22
N CYS A 73 -7.22 -16.09 -12.09
CA CYS A 73 -6.06 -15.17 -12.04
C CYS A 73 -5.21 -15.44 -10.80
N SER A 74 -3.98 -14.96 -10.81
CA SER A 74 -3.06 -14.94 -9.70
C SER A 74 -2.49 -13.54 -9.46
N VAL A 75 -1.66 -13.40 -8.43
CA VAL A 75 -1.11 -12.08 -8.05
C VAL A 75 -0.13 -11.57 -9.12
N GLU A 76 0.48 -12.47 -9.86
CA GLU A 76 1.37 -12.20 -10.99
C GLU A 76 0.64 -11.56 -12.17
N ASP A 77 -0.69 -11.70 -12.26
CA ASP A 77 -1.53 -11.05 -13.27
C ASP A 77 -1.92 -9.61 -12.89
N VAL A 78 -1.55 -9.15 -11.68
CA VAL A 78 -1.89 -7.83 -11.17
C VAL A 78 -0.71 -6.88 -11.38
N GLU A 79 -0.95 -5.79 -12.10
CA GLU A 79 -0.02 -4.66 -12.15
C GLU A 79 -0.03 -3.92 -10.80
N VAL A 80 1.13 -3.87 -10.14
CA VAL A 80 1.29 -3.24 -8.83
C VAL A 80 2.29 -2.10 -8.94
N GLU A 81 1.87 -0.91 -8.53
CA GLU A 81 2.73 0.25 -8.39
C GLU A 81 2.95 0.53 -6.89
N SER A 82 4.22 0.55 -6.46
CA SER A 82 4.55 0.83 -5.06
C SER A 82 4.56 2.32 -4.79
N LEU A 83 4.04 2.72 -3.62
CA LEU A 83 4.12 4.10 -3.12
C LEU A 83 5.54 4.54 -2.74
N LEU A 84 6.49 3.60 -2.64
CA LEU A 84 7.88 3.88 -2.30
C LEU A 84 8.80 3.97 -3.54
N GLY A 85 8.28 3.60 -4.73
CA GLY A 85 9.08 3.48 -5.94
C GLY A 85 10.10 2.32 -5.90
N ASP A 86 10.72 2.06 -7.05
CA ASP A 86 11.62 0.90 -7.23
C ASP A 86 12.91 1.01 -6.42
N GLU A 87 13.41 2.23 -6.19
CA GLU A 87 14.67 2.46 -5.47
C GLU A 87 14.58 1.93 -4.03
N LEU A 88 13.45 2.19 -3.35
CA LEU A 88 13.26 1.79 -1.96
C LEU A 88 12.82 0.32 -1.81
N ALA A 89 12.32 -0.29 -2.88
CA ALA A 89 11.98 -1.72 -2.89
C ALA A 89 13.22 -2.63 -2.71
N SER A 90 14.38 -2.18 -3.18
CA SER A 90 15.66 -2.90 -3.06
C SER A 90 16.58 -2.37 -1.96
N TRP A 91 16.17 -1.29 -1.29
CA TRP A 91 16.94 -0.66 -0.23
C TRP A 91 16.79 -1.43 1.09
N GLU A 92 17.90 -1.54 1.83
CA GLU A 92 17.95 -2.13 3.16
C GLU A 92 18.50 -1.13 4.19
N PRO A 93 17.92 -1.10 5.41
CA PRO A 93 18.38 -0.20 6.46
C PRO A 93 19.73 -0.64 7.03
N SER A 94 20.48 0.31 7.59
CA SER A 94 21.77 0.02 8.23
C SER A 94 21.62 -0.85 9.49
N ASP A 95 20.56 -0.64 10.27
CA ASP A 95 20.09 -1.49 11.36
C ASP A 95 18.55 -1.60 11.28
N ARG A 96 18.02 -2.79 11.57
CA ARG A 96 16.56 -3.02 11.62
C ARG A 96 15.83 -2.11 12.61
N LYS A 97 16.50 -1.67 13.67
CA LYS A 97 15.93 -0.72 14.65
C LYS A 97 15.77 0.69 14.09
N ASP A 98 16.61 1.06 13.12
CA ASP A 98 16.61 2.38 12.49
C ASP A 98 15.78 2.41 11.21
N LEU A 99 15.17 1.28 10.81
CA LEU A 99 14.41 1.12 9.56
C LEU A 99 13.47 2.28 9.27
N VAL A 100 12.59 2.63 10.20
CA VAL A 100 11.57 3.65 9.99
C VAL A 100 12.21 5.04 9.85
N LYS A 101 13.19 5.33 10.70
CA LYS A 101 13.90 6.61 10.69
C LYS A 101 14.66 6.81 9.38
N GLU A 102 15.37 5.78 8.92
CA GLU A 102 16.10 5.83 7.64
C GLU A 102 15.14 5.88 6.45
N LEU A 103 14.03 5.13 6.49
CA LEU A 103 13.01 5.15 5.45
C LEU A 103 12.39 6.54 5.31
N VAL A 104 11.97 7.15 6.42
CA VAL A 104 11.40 8.51 6.48
C VAL A 104 12.38 9.54 5.93
N ALA A 105 13.67 9.43 6.28
CA ALA A 105 14.70 10.31 5.73
C ALA A 105 14.81 10.17 4.21
N LYS A 106 14.86 8.95 3.69
CA LYS A 106 14.99 8.69 2.26
C LYS A 106 13.80 9.16 1.43
N VAL A 107 12.57 8.94 1.91
CA VAL A 107 11.37 9.42 1.20
C VAL A 107 11.24 10.95 1.27
N GLY A 108 11.87 11.60 2.25
CA GLY A 108 11.91 13.06 2.38
C GLY A 108 12.93 13.76 1.48
N GLU A 109 13.96 13.06 1.01
CA GLU A 109 15.00 13.61 0.11
C GLU A 109 14.56 13.65 -1.36
N GLY A 110 13.49 12.92 -1.72
CA GLY A 110 12.98 12.80 -3.10
C GLY A 110 11.75 13.65 -3.45
N ALA A 111 11.30 14.53 -2.55
CA ALA A 111 10.08 15.35 -2.69
C ALA A 111 10.37 16.84 -2.94
#